data_AF-A0A0J5GQ32-F1
#
_entry.id   AF-A0A0J5GQ32-F1
#
_cell.length_a   1.000
_cell.length_b   1.000
_cell.length_c   1.000
_cell.angle_alpha   90.00
_cell.angle_beta   90.00
_cell.angle_gamma   90.00
#
_symmetry.space_group_name_H-M   'P 1'
#
loop_
_entity.id
_entity.type
_entity.pdbx_description
1 polymer ?
#
loop_
_entity_poly.entity_id
_entity_poly.type
_entity_poly.pdbx_seq_one_letter_code
_entity_poly.pdbx_strand_id
1 'polypeptide(L)'
;GEGEATFSGFSDAMQTLLSLQDSGTLTFHGLTEAVEQEYLGLSKESVLPHYFTFGLPTAIVNDAIFTKLSNDIDPEIQLESSIYVGFALEDREIAEVADELFYSMPFSEDYGNSSQYSEVRQQKMNMGLIMFIVGFLGLTFLITSGCILYFKQVEEGDEEQPNYKILRKLGFTEKDLLKGILGKQLFNFGIPLIVGLVHSYFAVKSGWFFFGTELWTPMVIVMGLYAALYSIFGILSVLHYKKVIKMSL
;
A
#
# COMPACT_ATOMS: atom_id res chain seq x y z
N GLY A 1 27.92 8.23 21.67
CA GLY A 1 28.96 8.18 22.71
C GLY A 1 30.24 7.63 22.13
N GLU A 2 31.34 7.65 22.87
CA GLU A 2 32.50 6.81 22.53
C GLU A 2 32.09 5.35 22.63
N GLY A 3 32.26 4.58 21.54
CA GLY A 3 31.89 3.16 21.52
C GLY A 3 30.45 2.85 21.09
N GLU A 4 29.67 3.85 20.66
CA GLU A 4 28.28 3.64 20.22
C GLU A 4 28.16 3.75 18.69
N ALA A 5 27.25 2.97 18.11
CA ALA A 5 26.90 3.00 16.69
C ALA A 5 25.38 2.92 16.45
N THR A 6 24.91 3.63 15.42
CA THR A 6 23.49 3.63 15.01
C THR A 6 23.40 3.42 13.50
N PHE A 7 22.41 2.67 13.02
CA PHE A 7 22.15 2.58 11.58
C PHE A 7 21.11 3.63 11.14
N SER A 8 21.46 4.43 10.14
CA SER A 8 20.62 5.48 9.53
C SER A 8 20.13 5.06 8.15
N GLY A 9 18.99 5.62 7.72
CA GLY A 9 18.41 5.38 6.39
C GLY A 9 17.63 4.07 6.28
N PHE A 10 17.10 3.55 7.39
CA PHE A 10 16.31 2.31 7.36
C PHE A 10 14.89 2.54 6.82
N SER A 11 14.40 1.57 6.05
CA SER A 11 12.97 1.47 5.71
C SER A 11 12.29 0.40 6.55
N ASP A 12 10.99 0.55 6.79
CA ASP A 12 10.22 -0.44 7.55
C ASP A 12 10.24 -1.83 6.87
N ALA A 13 10.28 -1.85 5.53
CA ALA A 13 10.43 -3.08 4.75
C ALA A 13 11.74 -3.82 5.09
N MET A 14 12.84 -3.07 5.20
CA MET A 14 14.14 -3.63 5.57
C MET A 14 14.17 -4.09 7.03
N GLN A 15 13.49 -3.37 7.94
CA GLN A 15 13.42 -3.78 9.34
C GLN A 15 12.75 -5.14 9.46
N THR A 16 11.64 -5.35 8.73
CA THR A 16 10.96 -6.65 8.66
C THR A 16 11.85 -7.74 8.04
N LEU A 17 12.58 -7.44 6.95
CA LEU A 17 13.39 -8.44 6.24
C LEU A 17 14.65 -8.84 7.01
N LEU A 18 15.35 -7.86 7.60
CA LEU A 18 16.63 -8.07 8.29
C LEU A 18 16.45 -8.46 9.75
N SER A 19 15.28 -8.20 10.34
CA SER A 19 14.95 -8.57 11.73
C SER A 19 16.02 -8.13 12.75
N LEU A 20 16.62 -6.96 12.54
CA LEU A 20 17.62 -6.41 13.45
C LEU A 20 16.98 -6.10 14.81
N GLN A 21 17.73 -6.35 15.88
CA GLN A 21 17.31 -6.01 17.24
C GLN A 21 17.27 -4.48 17.41
N ASP A 22 16.57 -4.00 18.44
CA ASP A 22 16.51 -2.56 18.75
C ASP A 22 17.80 -2.03 19.37
N SER A 23 18.61 -2.90 19.96
CA SER A 23 19.94 -2.60 20.48
C SER A 23 20.77 -3.89 20.60
N GLY A 24 22.07 -3.77 20.80
CA GLY A 24 22.95 -4.92 21.00
C GLY A 24 24.40 -4.56 20.81
N THR A 25 25.17 -5.50 20.26
CA THR A 25 26.60 -5.31 19.98
C THR A 25 26.84 -5.50 18.49
N LEU A 26 27.59 -4.59 17.89
CA LEU A 26 28.00 -4.64 16.50
C LEU A 26 29.53 -4.65 16.43
N THR A 27 30.09 -5.49 15.55
CA THR A 27 31.53 -5.52 15.32
C THR A 27 31.82 -5.06 13.90
N PHE A 28 32.58 -3.97 13.77
CA PHE A 28 33.13 -3.54 12.50
C PHE A 28 34.44 -4.27 12.24
N HIS A 29 34.55 -4.90 11.08
CA HIS A 29 35.78 -5.57 10.65
C HIS A 29 36.51 -4.69 9.64
N GLY A 30 37.73 -4.28 9.97
CA GLY A 30 38.71 -3.79 9.02
C GLY A 30 39.53 -4.93 8.44
N LEU A 31 40.61 -4.60 7.74
CA LEU A 31 41.53 -5.56 7.15
C LEU A 31 42.29 -6.36 8.22
N THR A 32 42.65 -5.72 9.34
CA THR A 32 43.48 -6.32 10.38
C THR A 32 42.86 -6.26 11.77
N GLU A 33 41.99 -5.30 12.04
CA GLU A 33 41.38 -5.07 13.34
C GLU A 33 39.85 -5.25 13.32
N ALA A 34 39.32 -5.64 14.48
CA ALA A 34 37.88 -5.68 14.73
C ALA A 34 37.55 -4.68 15.85
N VAL A 35 36.53 -3.86 15.63
CA VAL A 35 36.10 -2.82 16.56
C VAL A 35 34.68 -3.11 17.00
N GLU A 36 34.52 -3.50 18.26
CA GLU A 36 33.22 -3.71 18.89
C GLU A 36 32.59 -2.37 19.30
N GLN A 37 31.30 -2.18 19.01
CA GLN A 37 30.50 -1.01 19.35
C GLN A 37 29.17 -1.44 19.95
N GLU A 38 28.65 -0.64 20.87
CA GLU A 38 27.27 -0.73 21.35
C GLU A 38 26.32 -0.20 20.26
N TYR A 39 25.46 -1.08 19.77
CA TYR A 39 24.47 -0.75 18.77
C TYR A 39 23.20 -0.22 19.42
N LEU A 40 22.83 1.02 19.08
CA LEU A 40 21.71 1.74 19.69
C LEU A 40 20.39 1.63 18.93
N GLY A 41 20.38 0.97 17.77
CA GLY A 41 19.18 0.77 16.97
C GLY A 41 19.18 1.47 15.62
N LEU A 42 17.96 1.66 15.10
CA LEU A 42 17.68 2.13 13.75
C LEU A 42 17.11 3.55 13.73
N SER A 43 17.55 4.35 12.78
CA SER A 43 16.96 5.65 12.43
C SER A 43 16.43 5.64 11.00
N LYS A 44 15.22 6.21 10.83
CA LYS A 44 14.60 6.40 9.51
C LYS A 44 15.24 7.53 8.71
N GLU A 45 15.89 8.48 9.37
CA GLU A 45 16.54 9.60 8.70
C GLU A 45 17.75 9.09 7.93
N SER A 46 17.87 9.44 6.64
CA SER A 46 19.04 9.11 5.83
C SER A 46 20.04 10.25 5.87
N VAL A 47 21.24 9.99 6.38
CA VAL A 47 22.32 10.98 6.43
C VAL A 47 23.15 11.03 5.14
N LEU A 48 23.08 9.98 4.32
CA LEU A 48 23.73 9.91 3.02
C LEU A 48 22.71 9.81 1.87
N PRO A 49 23.04 10.34 0.68
CA PRO A 49 22.28 10.11 -0.54
C PRO A 49 22.16 8.61 -0.88
N HIS A 50 21.02 8.22 -1.45
CA HIS A 50 20.77 6.85 -1.93
C HIS A 50 21.84 6.37 -2.92
N TYR A 51 22.48 7.29 -3.64
CA TYR A 51 23.58 6.99 -4.55
C TYR A 51 24.74 6.26 -3.85
N PHE A 52 25.11 6.66 -2.63
CA PHE A 52 26.20 6.03 -1.88
C PHE A 52 25.78 4.76 -1.17
N THR A 53 24.54 4.76 -0.68
CA THR A 53 24.09 3.66 0.18
C THR A 53 23.53 2.50 -0.61
N PHE A 54 23.18 2.70 -1.89
CA PHE A 54 22.43 1.73 -2.70
C PHE A 54 21.14 1.25 -2.01
N GLY A 55 20.54 2.11 -1.18
CA GLY A 55 19.36 1.79 -0.39
C GLY A 55 19.65 0.96 0.87
N LEU A 56 20.92 0.71 1.20
CA LEU A 56 21.32 0.08 2.45
C LEU A 56 21.44 1.10 3.59
N PRO A 57 21.42 0.65 4.86
CA PRO A 57 21.60 1.52 6.00
C PRO A 57 23.06 1.98 6.10
N THR A 58 23.25 3.21 6.60
CA THR A 58 24.59 3.76 6.90
C THR A 58 24.88 3.63 8.38
N ALA A 59 26.04 3.08 8.72
CA ALA A 59 26.50 3.05 10.11
C ALA A 59 27.06 4.43 10.50
N ILE A 60 26.52 5.01 11.56
CA ILE A 60 27.02 6.24 12.18
C ILE A 60 27.87 5.83 13.37
N VAL A 61 29.14 6.23 13.35
CA VAL A 61 30.11 6.03 14.42
C VAL A 61 30.75 7.38 14.77
N ASN A 62 31.48 7.46 15.88
CA ASN A 62 32.22 8.67 16.20
C ASN A 62 33.47 8.84 15.32
N ASP A 63 34.04 10.05 15.32
CA ASP A 63 35.20 10.40 14.50
C ASP A 63 36.43 9.52 14.77
N ALA A 64 36.66 9.13 16.03
CA ALA A 64 37.80 8.31 16.40
C ALA A 64 37.72 6.90 15.79
N ILE A 65 36.54 6.27 15.86
CA ILE A 65 36.29 4.96 15.26
C ILE A 65 36.27 5.06 13.74
N PHE A 66 35.65 6.10 13.16
CA PHE A 66 35.69 6.33 11.72
C PHE A 66 37.14 6.44 11.21
N THR A 67 37.97 7.25 11.87
CA THR A 67 39.39 7.42 11.51
C THR A 67 40.15 6.10 11.62
N LYS A 68 39.87 5.32 12.66
CA LYS A 68 40.47 4.00 12.86
C LYS A 68 40.12 3.04 11.72
N LEU A 69 38.83 2.91 11.40
CA LEU A 69 38.36 2.06 10.30
C LEU A 69 38.87 2.53 8.94
N SER A 70 38.92 3.86 8.71
CA SER A 70 39.43 4.45 7.47
C SER A 70 40.91 4.16 7.22
N ASN A 71 41.70 3.90 8.27
CA ASN A 71 43.12 3.55 8.14
C ASN A 71 43.36 2.03 8.01
N ASP A 72 42.36 1.20 8.30
CA ASP A 72 42.42 -0.27 8.23
C ASP A 72 41.40 -0.82 7.22
N ILE A 73 41.30 -0.13 6.08
CA ILE A 73 40.39 -0.48 5.00
C ILE A 73 40.88 -1.75 4.28
N ASP A 74 39.98 -2.70 4.04
CA ASP A 74 40.22 -3.84 3.15
C ASP A 74 39.96 -3.42 1.68
N PRO A 75 41.02 -3.33 0.83
CA PRO A 75 40.89 -2.87 -0.55
C PRO A 75 40.15 -3.87 -1.45
N GLU A 76 40.02 -5.15 -1.08
CA GLU A 76 39.29 -6.14 -1.91
C GLU A 76 37.78 -5.89 -1.94
N ILE A 77 37.25 -5.23 -0.92
CA ILE A 77 35.82 -4.95 -0.75
C ILE A 77 35.45 -3.47 -0.89
N GLN A 78 36.42 -2.58 -1.15
CA GLN A 78 36.13 -1.17 -1.38
C GLN A 78 35.77 -0.86 -2.83
N LEU A 79 34.82 0.06 -2.99
CA LEU A 79 34.53 0.70 -4.26
C LEU A 79 35.44 1.92 -4.47
N GLU A 80 35.60 2.36 -5.72
CA GLU A 80 36.29 3.61 -6.03
C GLU A 80 35.59 4.79 -5.35
N SER A 81 36.37 5.72 -4.81
CA SER A 81 35.84 6.93 -4.16
C SER A 81 35.03 7.75 -5.15
N SER A 82 33.71 7.86 -4.92
CA SER A 82 32.85 8.74 -5.70
C SER A 82 32.71 10.10 -5.00
N ILE A 83 32.80 11.17 -5.79
CA ILE A 83 32.50 12.53 -5.32
C ILE A 83 31.04 12.80 -5.66
N TYR A 84 30.27 13.23 -4.67
CA TYR A 84 28.90 13.70 -4.86
C TYR A 84 28.84 15.19 -4.56
N VAL A 85 28.42 15.98 -5.55
CA VAL A 85 28.26 17.43 -5.42
C VAL A 85 26.76 17.72 -5.39
N GLY A 86 26.26 18.13 -4.23
CA GLY A 86 24.87 18.55 -4.04
C GLY A 86 24.75 20.07 -4.04
N PHE A 87 23.71 20.60 -4.69
CA PHE A 87 23.32 22.00 -4.59
C PHE A 87 22.02 22.11 -3.79
N ALA A 88 22.10 22.72 -2.61
CA ALA A 88 20.91 23.02 -1.82
C ALA A 88 20.35 24.38 -2.25
N LEU A 89 19.07 24.40 -2.65
CA LEU A 89 18.37 25.64 -2.95
C LEU A 89 17.88 26.29 -1.64
N GLU A 90 18.23 27.55 -1.42
CA GLU A 90 17.73 28.33 -0.28
C GLU A 90 16.23 28.65 -0.43
N ASP A 91 15.81 28.98 -1.66
CA ASP A 91 14.42 29.23 -2.01
C ASP A 91 13.85 28.05 -2.82
N ARG A 92 12.75 27.46 -2.35
CA ARG A 92 12.09 26.36 -3.05
C ARG A 92 11.21 26.83 -4.20
N GLU A 93 10.86 28.11 -4.27
CA GLU A 93 10.04 28.65 -5.36
C GLU A 93 10.78 28.67 -6.70
N ILE A 94 12.12 28.76 -6.68
CA ILE A 94 12.95 28.70 -7.88
C ILE A 94 13.28 27.28 -8.35
N ALA A 95 12.75 26.24 -7.68
CA ALA A 95 13.11 24.86 -7.96
C ALA A 95 12.85 24.44 -9.41
N GLU A 96 11.76 24.92 -10.01
CA GLU A 96 11.45 24.65 -11.42
C GLU A 96 12.47 25.28 -12.37
N VAL A 97 12.88 26.53 -12.13
CA VAL A 97 13.90 27.22 -12.94
C VAL A 97 15.28 26.55 -12.77
N ALA A 98 15.61 26.15 -11.55
CA ALA A 98 16.86 25.43 -11.27
C ALA A 98 16.89 24.05 -11.94
N ASP A 99 15.74 23.36 -11.99
CA ASP A 99 15.57 22.08 -12.70
C ASP A 99 15.77 22.24 -14.21
N GLU A 100 15.15 23.26 -14.82
CA GLU A 100 15.37 23.58 -16.24
C GLU A 100 16.84 23.89 -16.53
N LEU A 101 17.48 24.70 -15.68
CA LEU A 101 18.90 25.00 -15.83
C LEU A 101 19.77 23.75 -15.69
N PHE A 102 19.47 22.89 -14.70
CA PHE A 102 20.18 21.63 -14.49
C PHE A 102 20.11 20.75 -15.75
N TYR A 103 18.91 20.51 -16.29
CA TYR A 103 18.73 19.70 -17.50
C TYR A 103 19.23 20.37 -18.79
N SER A 104 19.53 21.68 -18.77
CA SER A 104 20.23 22.34 -19.88
C SER A 104 21.74 22.06 -19.91
N MET A 105 22.30 21.55 -18.82
CA MET A 105 23.74 21.27 -18.72
C MET A 105 24.09 19.93 -19.40
N PRO A 106 25.22 19.83 -20.13
CA PRO A 106 25.60 18.61 -20.85
C PRO A 106 25.75 17.36 -19.97
N PHE A 107 26.15 17.53 -18.71
CA PHE A 107 26.34 16.40 -17.78
C PHE A 107 25.02 15.88 -17.20
N SER A 108 23.90 16.59 -17.37
CA SER A 108 22.64 16.25 -16.68
C SER A 108 22.08 14.89 -17.08
N GLU A 109 22.44 14.39 -18.26
CA GLU A 109 22.06 13.05 -18.75
C GLU A 109 23.05 11.95 -18.32
N ASP A 110 24.21 12.32 -17.75
CA ASP A 110 25.19 11.34 -17.28
C ASP A 110 24.66 10.57 -16.07
N TYR A 111 24.99 9.28 -16.01
CA TYR A 111 24.54 8.40 -14.93
C TYR A 111 24.99 8.90 -13.55
N GLY A 112 24.03 9.03 -12.63
CA GLY A 112 24.26 9.51 -11.27
C GLY A 112 23.88 10.98 -11.04
N ASN A 113 23.65 11.74 -12.11
CA ASN A 113 23.14 13.11 -12.02
C ASN A 113 21.61 13.09 -11.95
N SER A 114 21.06 13.79 -10.96
CA SER A 114 19.61 13.83 -10.72
C SER A 114 19.18 15.17 -10.15
N SER A 115 17.95 15.55 -10.44
CA SER A 115 17.26 16.66 -9.80
C SER A 115 16.17 16.12 -8.89
N GLN A 116 16.25 16.45 -7.60
CA GLN A 116 15.23 16.06 -6.62
C GLN A 116 13.85 16.62 -6.99
N TYR A 117 13.77 17.81 -7.58
CA TYR A 117 12.50 18.41 -8.00
C TYR A 117 11.82 17.54 -9.08
N SER A 118 12.55 17.21 -10.14
CA SER A 118 12.08 16.34 -11.22
C SER A 118 11.73 14.94 -10.72
N GLU A 119 12.58 14.32 -9.89
CA GLU A 119 12.32 12.98 -9.34
C GLU A 119 11.03 12.94 -8.52
N VAL A 120 10.83 13.89 -7.61
CA VAL A 120 9.61 13.96 -6.79
C VAL A 120 8.39 14.23 -7.67
N ARG A 121 8.51 15.10 -8.68
CA ARG A 121 7.41 15.39 -9.62
C ARG A 121 7.05 14.17 -10.45
N GLN A 122 8.03 13.47 -10.99
CA GLN A 122 7.84 12.25 -11.78
C GLN A 122 7.24 11.13 -10.93
N GLN A 123 7.73 10.93 -9.70
CA GLN A 123 7.14 9.97 -8.75
C GLN A 123 5.69 10.32 -8.44
N LYS A 124 5.37 11.58 -8.16
CA LYS A 124 3.98 12.03 -7.93
C LYS A 124 3.09 11.77 -9.14
N MET A 125 3.56 12.07 -10.35
CA MET A 125 2.81 11.84 -11.58
C MET A 125 2.56 10.34 -11.82
N ASN A 126 3.61 9.51 -11.69
CA ASN A 126 3.52 8.06 -11.84
C ASN A 126 2.56 7.46 -10.81
N MET A 127 2.71 7.82 -9.54
CA MET A 127 1.84 7.33 -8.47
C MET A 127 0.40 7.81 -8.66
N GLY A 128 0.20 9.07 -9.07
CA GLY A 128 -1.11 9.63 -9.41
C GLY A 128 -1.80 8.85 -10.53
N LEU A 129 -1.07 8.52 -11.59
CA LEU A 129 -1.58 7.70 -12.70
C LEU A 129 -1.95 6.29 -12.24
N ILE A 130 -1.09 5.64 -11.45
CA ILE A 130 -1.35 4.30 -10.89
C ILE A 130 -2.60 4.33 -10.00
N MET A 131 -2.69 5.31 -9.10
CA MET A 131 -3.87 5.49 -8.22
C MET A 131 -5.15 5.69 -9.03
N PHE A 132 -5.10 6.47 -10.11
CA PHE A 132 -6.24 6.66 -11.00
C PHE A 132 -6.66 5.35 -11.68
N ILE A 133 -5.70 4.63 -12.30
CA ILE A 133 -5.99 3.37 -13.01
C ILE A 133 -6.58 2.34 -12.05
N VAL A 134 -5.92 2.11 -10.91
CA VAL A 134 -6.34 1.10 -9.93
C VAL A 134 -7.68 1.47 -9.30
N GLY A 135 -7.89 2.74 -8.94
CA GLY A 135 -9.15 3.23 -8.39
C GLY A 135 -10.30 3.12 -9.39
N PHE A 136 -10.08 3.52 -10.63
CA PHE A 136 -11.08 3.46 -11.69
C PHE A 136 -11.45 2.03 -12.07
N LEU A 137 -10.46 1.14 -12.30
CA LEU A 137 -10.71 -0.27 -12.57
C LEU A 137 -11.41 -0.93 -11.37
N GLY A 138 -10.96 -0.66 -10.15
CA GLY A 138 -11.55 -1.19 -8.92
C GLY A 138 -13.03 -0.84 -8.79
N LEU A 139 -13.37 0.44 -8.97
CA LEU A 139 -14.76 0.91 -8.94
C LEU A 139 -15.59 0.29 -10.07
N THR A 140 -15.02 0.19 -11.28
CA THR A 140 -15.70 -0.40 -12.44
C THR A 140 -16.03 -1.87 -12.19
N PHE A 141 -15.07 -2.67 -11.73
CA PHE A 141 -15.31 -4.08 -11.37
C PHE A 141 -16.30 -4.23 -10.23
N LEU A 142 -16.23 -3.36 -9.23
CA LEU A 142 -17.15 -3.35 -8.10
C LEU A 142 -18.60 -3.14 -8.58
N ILE A 143 -18.86 -2.07 -9.34
CA ILE A 143 -20.18 -1.78 -9.88
C ILE A 143 -20.65 -2.91 -10.80
N THR A 144 -19.76 -3.40 -11.69
CA THR A 144 -20.10 -4.46 -12.65
C THR A 144 -20.49 -5.76 -11.95
N SER A 145 -19.72 -6.19 -10.95
CA SER A 145 -20.03 -7.39 -10.15
C SER A 145 -21.37 -7.26 -9.41
N GLY A 146 -21.64 -6.08 -8.83
CA GLY A 146 -22.92 -5.78 -8.18
C GLY A 146 -24.10 -5.81 -9.15
N CYS A 147 -23.94 -5.24 -10.35
CA CYS A 147 -24.95 -5.29 -11.42
C CYS A 147 -25.24 -6.73 -11.86
N ILE A 148 -24.19 -7.55 -12.07
CA ILE A 148 -24.35 -8.96 -12.45
C ILE A 148 -25.15 -9.72 -11.39
N LEU A 149 -24.79 -9.58 -10.12
CA LEU A 149 -25.51 -10.19 -9.00
C LEU A 149 -26.96 -9.71 -8.94
N TYR A 150 -27.19 -8.40 -9.07
CA TYR A 150 -28.53 -7.82 -9.10
C TYR A 150 -29.39 -8.42 -10.21
N PHE A 151 -28.90 -8.44 -11.46
CA PHE A 151 -29.66 -8.98 -12.58
C PHE A 151 -29.95 -10.47 -12.43
N LYS A 152 -28.97 -11.25 -11.95
CA LYS A 152 -29.19 -12.67 -11.63
C LYS A 152 -30.33 -12.84 -10.63
N GLN A 153 -30.37 -12.01 -9.57
CA GLN A 153 -31.44 -12.12 -8.58
C GLN A 153 -32.80 -11.69 -9.12
N VAL A 154 -32.84 -10.67 -9.98
CA VAL A 154 -34.06 -10.23 -10.67
C VAL A 154 -34.62 -11.36 -11.54
N GLU A 155 -33.76 -12.01 -12.34
CA GLU A 155 -34.12 -13.14 -13.20
C GLU A 155 -34.64 -14.33 -12.39
N GLU A 156 -33.92 -14.75 -11.34
CA GLU A 156 -34.38 -15.80 -10.42
C GLU A 156 -35.75 -15.46 -9.79
N GLY A 157 -35.97 -14.18 -9.47
CA GLY A 157 -37.23 -13.73 -8.88
C GLY A 157 -38.41 -13.86 -9.84
N ASP A 158 -38.20 -13.49 -11.10
CA ASP A 158 -39.21 -13.60 -12.15
C ASP A 158 -39.51 -15.07 -12.48
N GLU A 159 -38.49 -15.93 -12.53
CA GLU A 159 -38.65 -17.38 -12.71
C GLU A 159 -39.41 -18.05 -11.56
N GLU A 160 -39.22 -17.58 -10.32
CA GLU A 160 -39.90 -18.11 -9.14
C GLU A 160 -41.34 -17.58 -8.96
N GLN A 161 -41.79 -16.62 -9.77
CA GLN A 161 -43.14 -16.04 -9.70
C GLN A 161 -44.27 -17.09 -9.64
N PRO A 162 -44.29 -18.14 -10.48
CA PRO A 162 -45.35 -19.17 -10.43
C PRO A 162 -45.35 -19.93 -9.09
N ASN A 163 -44.18 -20.16 -8.50
CA ASN A 163 -44.05 -20.84 -7.20
C ASN A 163 -44.63 -19.98 -6.08
N TYR A 164 -44.38 -18.66 -6.10
CA TYR A 164 -44.98 -17.73 -5.16
C TYR A 164 -46.52 -17.74 -5.28
N LYS A 165 -47.07 -17.83 -6.50
CA LYS A 165 -48.53 -17.96 -6.70
C LYS A 165 -49.09 -19.24 -6.07
N ILE A 166 -48.38 -20.36 -6.16
CA ILE A 166 -48.79 -21.63 -5.51
C ILE A 166 -48.78 -21.47 -3.99
N LEU A 167 -47.71 -20.92 -3.41
CA LEU A 167 -47.61 -20.71 -1.96
C LEU A 167 -48.71 -19.77 -1.44
N ARG A 168 -49.05 -18.72 -2.20
CA ARG A 168 -50.20 -17.84 -1.89
C ARG A 168 -51.52 -18.60 -1.85
N LYS A 169 -51.76 -19.54 -2.78
CA LYS A 169 -52.95 -20.41 -2.78
C LYS A 169 -52.98 -21.40 -1.61
N LEU A 170 -51.82 -21.79 -1.09
CA LEU A 170 -51.69 -22.64 0.10
C LEU A 170 -51.85 -21.88 1.42
N GLY A 171 -52.07 -20.56 1.37
CA GLY A 171 -52.38 -19.74 2.55
C GLY A 171 -51.23 -18.90 3.09
N PHE A 172 -50.05 -18.89 2.45
CA PHE A 172 -48.94 -18.04 2.87
C PHE A 172 -49.25 -16.56 2.65
N THR A 173 -48.93 -15.72 3.63
CA THR A 173 -49.09 -14.27 3.50
C THR A 173 -47.93 -13.66 2.70
N GLU A 174 -48.12 -12.45 2.15
CA GLU A 174 -47.02 -11.71 1.51
C GLU A 174 -45.83 -11.54 2.48
N LYS A 175 -46.11 -11.32 3.76
CA LYS A 175 -45.08 -11.17 4.81
C LYS A 175 -44.26 -12.45 5.01
N ASP A 176 -44.89 -13.61 4.92
CA ASP A 176 -44.19 -14.89 5.08
C ASP A 176 -43.21 -15.13 3.92
N LEU A 177 -43.65 -14.84 2.69
CA LEU A 177 -42.81 -14.92 1.50
C LEU A 177 -41.66 -13.91 1.54
N LEU A 178 -41.95 -12.66 1.94
CA LEU A 178 -40.95 -11.60 2.06
C LEU A 178 -39.86 -11.94 3.08
N LYS A 179 -40.20 -12.58 4.21
CA LYS A 179 -39.20 -13.08 5.17
C LYS A 179 -38.26 -14.11 4.56
N GLY A 180 -38.80 -15.05 3.79
CA GLY A 180 -37.98 -16.06 3.09
C GLY A 180 -37.02 -15.42 2.09
N ILE A 181 -37.50 -14.44 1.32
CA ILE A 181 -36.70 -13.71 0.33
C ILE A 181 -35.63 -12.87 1.02
N LEU A 182 -35.93 -12.19 2.13
CA LEU A 182 -34.91 -11.46 2.89
C LEU A 182 -33.77 -12.39 3.34
N GLY A 183 -34.10 -13.60 3.77
CA GLY A 183 -33.09 -14.63 4.08
C GLY A 183 -32.28 -15.02 2.84
N LYS A 184 -32.94 -15.36 1.73
CA LYS A 184 -32.29 -15.73 0.46
C LYS A 184 -31.34 -14.62 -0.03
N GLN A 185 -31.79 -13.36 0.00
CA GLN A 185 -30.98 -12.21 -0.40
C GLN A 185 -29.82 -11.94 0.55
N LEU A 186 -30.02 -12.11 1.86
CA LEU A 186 -28.93 -12.00 2.83
C LEU A 186 -27.85 -13.05 2.58
N PHE A 187 -28.20 -14.27 2.18
CA PHE A 187 -27.21 -15.28 1.78
C PHE A 187 -26.53 -14.92 0.47
N ASN A 188 -27.29 -14.57 -0.57
CA ASN A 188 -26.77 -14.29 -1.91
C ASN A 188 -25.85 -13.06 -1.96
N PHE A 189 -26.16 -12.01 -1.21
CA PHE A 189 -25.31 -10.81 -1.13
C PHE A 189 -24.34 -10.84 0.05
N GLY A 190 -24.72 -11.44 1.18
CA GLY A 190 -23.93 -11.43 2.41
C GLY A 190 -22.71 -12.34 2.34
N ILE A 191 -22.79 -13.52 1.72
CA ILE A 191 -21.62 -14.40 1.57
C ILE A 191 -20.53 -13.71 0.73
N PRO A 192 -20.80 -13.22 -0.50
CA PRO A 192 -19.78 -12.50 -1.28
C PRO A 192 -19.24 -11.28 -0.55
N LEU A 193 -20.11 -10.51 0.13
CA LEU A 193 -19.70 -9.34 0.90
C LEU A 193 -18.68 -9.72 1.99
N ILE A 194 -19.00 -10.72 2.82
CA ILE A 194 -18.11 -11.16 3.91
C ILE A 194 -16.80 -11.69 3.36
N VAL A 195 -16.84 -12.51 2.31
CA VAL A 195 -15.63 -13.05 1.67
C VAL A 195 -14.76 -11.91 1.13
N GLY A 196 -15.36 -10.92 0.48
CA GLY A 196 -14.67 -9.72 -0.01
C GLY A 196 -14.02 -8.93 1.11
N LEU A 197 -14.76 -8.65 2.20
CA LEU A 197 -14.24 -7.92 3.37
C LEU A 197 -13.08 -8.66 4.04
N VAL A 198 -13.18 -9.98 4.21
CA VAL A 198 -12.11 -10.80 4.77
C VAL A 198 -10.88 -10.79 3.85
N HIS A 199 -11.09 -10.95 2.54
CA HIS A 199 -10.00 -10.90 1.56
C HIS A 199 -9.29 -9.53 1.57
N SER A 200 -10.05 -8.43 1.57
CA SER A 200 -9.50 -7.06 1.66
C SER A 200 -8.70 -6.85 2.93
N TYR A 201 -9.18 -7.33 4.08
CA TYR A 201 -8.45 -7.23 5.35
C TYR A 201 -7.10 -7.94 5.26
N PHE A 202 -7.07 -9.19 4.80
CA PHE A 202 -5.81 -9.93 4.68
C PHE A 202 -4.86 -9.33 3.64
N ALA A 203 -5.37 -8.84 2.51
CA ALA A 203 -4.56 -8.20 1.48
C ALA A 203 -3.88 -6.92 2.00
N VAL A 204 -4.61 -6.06 2.72
CA VAL A 204 -4.02 -4.85 3.32
C VAL A 204 -3.08 -5.21 4.46
N LYS A 205 -3.42 -6.20 5.29
CA LYS A 205 -2.54 -6.69 6.36
C LYS A 205 -1.21 -7.23 5.80
N SER A 206 -1.24 -7.96 4.68
CA SER A 206 0.00 -8.39 4.02
C SER A 206 0.77 -7.21 3.42
N GLY A 207 0.08 -6.18 2.92
CA GLY A 207 0.72 -4.95 2.46
C GLY A 207 1.45 -4.22 3.59
N TRP A 208 0.81 -4.09 4.76
CA TRP A 208 1.45 -3.51 5.94
C TRP A 208 2.72 -4.27 6.32
N PHE A 209 2.71 -5.60 6.31
CA PHE A 209 3.92 -6.39 6.59
C PHE A 209 5.11 -6.01 5.69
N PHE A 210 4.86 -5.71 4.42
CA PHE A 210 5.91 -5.31 3.47
C PHE A 210 6.28 -3.84 3.51
N PHE A 211 5.32 -2.93 3.69
CA PHE A 211 5.55 -1.49 3.55
C PHE A 211 5.66 -0.75 4.88
N GLY A 212 5.36 -1.40 6.01
CA GLY A 212 5.40 -0.83 7.37
C GLY A 212 4.43 0.31 7.65
N THR A 213 3.67 0.74 6.63
CA THR A 213 2.75 1.86 6.71
C THR A 213 1.38 1.41 7.21
N GLU A 214 0.84 2.18 8.15
CA GLU A 214 -0.51 1.95 8.66
C GLU A 214 -1.56 2.38 7.63
N LEU A 215 -2.21 1.39 7.00
CA LEU A 215 -3.22 1.61 5.96
C LEU A 215 -4.67 1.39 6.45
N TRP A 216 -4.91 1.54 7.75
CA TRP A 216 -6.22 1.25 8.35
C TRP A 216 -7.32 2.20 7.86
N THR A 217 -7.05 3.51 7.80
CA THR A 217 -8.02 4.51 7.31
C THR A 217 -8.46 4.25 5.88
N PRO A 218 -7.56 4.13 4.88
CA PRO A 218 -7.98 3.84 3.50
C PRO A 218 -8.66 2.47 3.36
N MET A 219 -8.23 1.46 4.13
CA MET A 219 -8.88 0.14 4.16
C MET A 219 -10.36 0.25 4.57
N VAL A 220 -10.64 0.91 5.70
CA VAL A 220 -12.01 1.05 6.23
C VAL A 220 -12.90 1.84 5.28
N ILE A 221 -12.37 2.88 4.64
CA ILE A 221 -13.11 3.66 3.64
C ILE A 221 -13.51 2.78 2.45
N VAL A 222 -12.57 2.03 1.88
CA VAL A 222 -12.84 1.16 0.71
C VAL A 222 -13.79 0.01 1.08
N MET A 223 -13.59 -0.62 2.24
CA MET A 223 -14.50 -1.66 2.74
C MET A 223 -15.91 -1.11 3.00
N GLY A 224 -16.02 0.13 3.50
CA GLY A 224 -17.29 0.82 3.68
C GLY A 224 -18.00 1.10 2.36
N LEU A 225 -17.28 1.60 1.35
CA LEU A 225 -17.81 1.80 0.00
C LEU A 225 -18.26 0.48 -0.64
N TYR A 226 -17.47 -0.58 -0.49
CA TYR A 226 -17.79 -1.93 -0.95
C TYR A 226 -19.10 -2.43 -0.33
N ALA A 227 -19.22 -2.35 1.00
CA ALA A 227 -20.41 -2.76 1.73
C ALA A 227 -21.65 -1.91 1.36
N ALA A 228 -21.48 -0.60 1.21
CA ALA A 228 -22.56 0.30 0.81
C ALA A 228 -23.09 -0.05 -0.59
N LEU A 229 -22.20 -0.27 -1.57
CA LEU A 229 -22.60 -0.63 -2.93
C LEU A 229 -23.31 -1.99 -2.97
N TYR A 230 -22.79 -3.01 -2.29
CA TYR A 230 -23.45 -4.32 -2.20
C TYR A 230 -24.82 -4.22 -1.52
N SER A 231 -24.95 -3.39 -0.48
CA SER A 231 -26.22 -3.16 0.22
C SER A 231 -27.25 -2.50 -0.70
N ILE A 232 -26.85 -1.54 -1.55
CA ILE A 232 -27.73 -0.91 -2.55
C ILE A 232 -28.31 -1.96 -3.49
N PHE A 233 -27.47 -2.82 -4.08
CA PHE A 233 -27.94 -3.87 -4.99
C PHE A 233 -28.82 -4.91 -4.28
N GLY A 234 -28.48 -5.28 -3.05
CA GLY A 234 -29.31 -6.18 -2.23
C GLY A 234 -30.69 -5.59 -1.94
N ILE A 235 -30.76 -4.31 -1.56
CA ILE A 235 -32.03 -3.61 -1.34
C ILE A 235 -32.86 -3.54 -2.64
N LEU A 236 -32.24 -3.18 -3.76
CA LEU A 236 -32.92 -3.14 -5.07
C LEU A 236 -33.48 -4.52 -5.44
N SER A 237 -32.74 -5.59 -5.17
CA SER A 237 -33.21 -6.96 -5.41
C SER A 237 -34.43 -7.30 -4.54
N VAL A 238 -34.41 -7.00 -3.23
CA VAL A 238 -35.56 -7.22 -2.35
C VAL A 238 -36.80 -6.44 -2.81
N LEU A 239 -36.61 -5.19 -3.26
CA LEU A 239 -37.69 -4.36 -3.79
C LEU A 239 -38.30 -4.97 -5.06
N HIS A 240 -37.47 -5.54 -5.94
CA HIS A 240 -37.94 -6.27 -7.13
C HIS A 240 -38.77 -7.49 -6.74
N TYR A 241 -38.25 -8.36 -5.87
CA TYR A 241 -38.98 -9.54 -5.41
C TYR A 241 -40.32 -9.21 -4.76
N LYS A 242 -40.39 -8.12 -3.96
CA LYS A 242 -41.65 -7.65 -3.38
C LYS A 242 -42.67 -7.30 -4.48
N LYS A 243 -42.23 -6.66 -5.56
CA LYS A 243 -43.08 -6.36 -6.71
C LYS A 243 -43.57 -7.64 -7.39
N VAL A 244 -42.69 -8.63 -7.59
CA VAL A 244 -43.03 -9.93 -8.20
C VAL A 244 -44.09 -10.67 -7.37
N ILE A 245 -43.94 -10.74 -6.04
CA ILE A 245 -44.95 -11.37 -5.17
C ILE A 245 -46.30 -10.66 -5.29
N LYS A 246 -46.32 -9.33 -5.30
CA LYS A 246 -47.55 -8.54 -5.41
C LYS A 246 -48.25 -8.78 -6.76
N MET A 247 -47.50 -9.00 -7.83
CA MET A 247 -48.03 -9.35 -9.16
C MET A 247 -48.51 -10.80 -9.26
N SER A 248 -48.16 -11.66 -8.31
CA SER A 248 -48.54 -13.08 -8.28
C SER A 248 -49.94 -13.34 -7.72
N LEU A 249 -50.74 -12.29 -7.51
CA LEU A 249 -52.16 -12.36 -7.11
C LEU A 249 -53.05 -12.94 -8.22
#